data_AF-A0A438KL92-F1
#
_entry.id   AF-A0A438KL92-F1
#
_cell.length_a   1.000
_cell.length_b   1.000
_cell.length_c   1.000
_cell.angle_alpha   90.00
_cell.angle_beta   90.00
_cell.angle_gamma   90.00
#
_symmetry.space_group_name_H-M   'P 1'
#
loop_
_entity.id
_entity.type
_entity.pdbx_description
1 polymer ?
#
loop_
_entity_poly.entity_id
_entity_poly.type
_entity_poly.pdbx_seq_one_letter_code
_entity_poly.pdbx_strand_id
1 'polypeptide(L)'
;MLGSSGMLNISELIYKDLEIDMLFIKVLSQRTASSFRSMNSVSLLYLRGSSSVHVPSLLKTATYSSYSSDNSSSKRRSRGPVMAAKKASEAAKQEDGRYKHTVDLPKTAFGMRANSTSREPEIQKLWNDNQVFKRVVDRNNGGNFILHDGPPYANGDLHMGHALNKILKDIINRYKVKLKSPGSTDIGVYWMIAMTCLVLQSLDQDARRELTPLKLRAKASRFAKATVKNQMASFKRYGVWGDWNNPYLTLDPEYEASQIEVFGQMALQGYIYRGRKPVHWSPSSRTALAEAELEYPEGHISKSIYAIFRLVSAPVTSGTSLEDFLPDLCLAIWTTTPWTIPANAAVAVNAKLQYSVVEVHSPLEDVSKSKQNEKGRLGNALKEQKNLFLVVASDLVPTLEAKWGLKLVIKKTLLGSDLENCRYIHPIDKRECPVVIGGDYITTESGTGLVHTAPGHGQEDYVTGMKYGLPILSPVDDDGKFTEEAGQFSGLDVLGDGNAAVVRFLDENLSIIMEEPYKHKYPYDWRTKKPTIFRATEQWFASVEGFRQVAMTAIGQVTWIPAQEVLYGKEHNLM
;
A
#
# COMPACT_ATOMS: atom_id res chain seq x y z
N MET A 1 27.20 35.12 -11.57
CA MET A 1 27.98 34.17 -10.73
C MET A 1 27.31 34.06 -9.38
N LEU A 2 27.41 32.90 -8.72
CA LEU A 2 26.99 32.60 -7.34
C LEU A 2 25.51 32.87 -7.00
N GLY A 3 24.71 31.80 -6.91
CA GLY A 3 23.29 31.90 -6.55
C GLY A 3 22.52 30.58 -6.52
N SER A 4 23.17 29.43 -6.29
CA SER A 4 22.51 28.12 -6.17
C SER A 4 22.80 27.48 -4.82
N SER A 5 21.92 27.70 -3.85
CA SER A 5 21.97 27.06 -2.54
C SER A 5 21.66 25.56 -2.66
N GLY A 6 22.70 24.72 -2.56
CA GLY A 6 22.57 23.27 -2.71
C GLY A 6 21.77 22.62 -1.59
N MET A 7 20.51 22.26 -1.88
CA MET A 7 19.83 21.17 -1.18
C MET A 7 20.23 19.86 -1.86
N LEU A 8 20.98 19.01 -1.15
CA LEU A 8 21.42 17.71 -1.64
C LEU A 8 20.22 16.81 -1.96
N ASN A 9 20.12 16.32 -3.20
CA ASN A 9 19.08 15.39 -3.60
C ASN A 9 19.41 13.99 -3.05
N ILE A 10 18.51 13.43 -2.23
CA ILE A 10 18.71 12.14 -1.57
C ILE A 10 18.64 10.98 -2.58
N SER A 11 17.90 11.14 -3.68
CA SER A 11 17.84 10.15 -4.75
C SER A 11 19.19 9.99 -5.46
N GLU A 12 19.81 11.09 -5.93
CA GLU A 12 21.13 11.07 -6.57
C GLU A 12 22.21 10.34 -5.75
N LEU A 13 22.14 10.46 -4.42
CA LEU A 13 23.08 9.83 -3.49
C LEU A 13 22.88 8.32 -3.32
N ILE A 14 21.69 7.78 -3.58
CA ILE A 14 21.45 6.34 -3.59
C ILE A 14 21.74 5.76 -4.99
N TYR A 15 21.42 6.52 -6.04
CA TYR A 15 21.65 6.09 -7.43
C TYR A 15 23.15 6.04 -7.82
N LYS A 16 23.97 6.99 -7.35
CA LYS A 16 25.41 7.03 -7.67
C LYS A 16 26.21 5.92 -6.97
N ASP A 17 25.82 5.49 -5.76
CA ASP A 17 26.47 4.38 -5.06
C ASP A 17 26.24 3.04 -5.82
N LEU A 18 24.99 2.76 -6.26
CA LEU A 18 24.63 1.55 -7.02
C LEU A 18 25.37 1.40 -8.36
N GLU A 19 25.69 2.52 -9.02
CA GLU A 19 26.41 2.52 -10.30
C GLU A 19 27.89 2.13 -10.11
N ILE A 20 28.47 2.49 -8.97
CA ILE A 20 29.85 2.14 -8.57
C ILE A 20 29.95 0.66 -8.19
N ASP A 21 28.98 0.14 -7.43
CA ASP A 21 28.97 -1.28 -7.02
C ASP A 21 28.81 -2.23 -8.22
N MET A 22 27.96 -1.87 -9.20
CA MET A 22 27.81 -2.61 -10.47
C MET A 22 29.11 -2.65 -11.29
N LEU A 23 29.88 -1.55 -11.30
CA LEU A 23 31.22 -1.51 -11.91
C LEU A 23 32.21 -2.43 -11.18
N PHE A 24 32.14 -2.50 -9.84
CA PHE A 24 32.97 -3.39 -9.03
C PHE A 24 32.70 -4.88 -9.29
N ILE A 25 31.42 -5.28 -9.39
CA ILE A 25 31.02 -6.66 -9.73
C ILE A 25 31.58 -7.06 -11.11
N LYS A 26 31.57 -6.15 -12.08
CA LYS A 26 32.10 -6.39 -13.44
C LYS A 26 33.62 -6.60 -13.47
N VAL A 27 34.36 -5.98 -12.56
CA VAL A 27 35.82 -6.17 -12.39
C VAL A 27 36.14 -7.49 -11.68
N LEU A 28 35.35 -7.89 -10.68
CA LEU A 28 35.54 -9.17 -9.98
C LEU A 28 35.22 -10.37 -10.87
N SER A 29 34.19 -10.27 -11.73
CA SER A 29 33.84 -11.29 -12.73
C SER A 29 34.99 -11.68 -13.67
N GLN A 30 35.93 -10.77 -13.94
CA GLN A 30 37.10 -11.05 -14.80
C GLN A 30 38.27 -11.71 -14.08
N ARG A 31 38.25 -11.83 -12.73
CA ARG A 31 39.37 -12.34 -11.93
C ARG A 31 39.16 -13.74 -11.34
N THR A 32 37.97 -14.33 -11.46
CA THR A 32 37.63 -15.65 -10.89
C THR A 32 37.32 -16.73 -11.94
N ALA A 33 37.77 -16.55 -13.18
CA ALA A 33 37.69 -17.54 -14.24
C ALA A 33 38.84 -18.59 -14.20
N SER A 34 39.03 -19.26 -13.05
CA SER A 34 39.85 -20.48 -12.98
C SER A 34 39.39 -21.40 -11.84
N SER A 35 39.32 -22.71 -12.11
CA SER A 35 38.88 -23.78 -11.20
C SER A 35 37.38 -23.89 -10.87
N PHE A 36 36.61 -24.48 -11.79
CA PHE A 36 35.41 -25.26 -11.45
C PHE A 36 35.62 -26.74 -11.82
N ARG A 37 35.36 -27.65 -10.88
CA ARG A 37 35.25 -29.10 -11.13
C ARG A 37 33.88 -29.60 -10.67
N SER A 38 33.12 -30.07 -11.65
CA SER A 38 32.06 -31.09 -11.61
C SER A 38 31.71 -31.74 -10.26
N MET A 39 30.41 -31.74 -9.93
CA MET A 39 29.75 -32.96 -9.45
C MET A 39 28.26 -33.00 -9.87
N ASN A 40 27.70 -34.20 -9.97
CA ASN A 40 26.57 -34.52 -10.86
C ASN A 40 25.17 -34.40 -10.23
N SER A 41 24.19 -34.24 -11.13
CA SER A 41 22.76 -34.42 -10.91
C SER A 41 22.37 -35.88 -10.59
N VAL A 42 21.29 -36.04 -9.81
CA VAL A 42 20.52 -37.30 -9.73
C VAL A 42 19.02 -36.98 -9.79
N SER A 43 18.29 -37.74 -10.60
CA SER A 43 16.91 -37.47 -11.01
C SER A 43 15.81 -37.91 -10.03
N LEU A 44 14.60 -37.40 -10.29
CA LEU A 44 13.32 -37.87 -9.74
C LEU A 44 13.16 -39.40 -9.83
N LEU A 45 12.51 -39.97 -8.81
CA LEU A 45 11.68 -41.18 -8.96
C LEU A 45 10.35 -41.01 -8.21
N TYR A 46 9.25 -41.05 -8.95
CA TYR A 46 7.89 -41.13 -8.44
C TYR A 46 7.59 -42.55 -7.93
N LEU A 47 6.90 -42.68 -6.79
CA LEU A 47 6.22 -43.92 -6.42
C LEU A 47 4.84 -43.62 -5.83
N ARG A 48 3.80 -44.22 -6.43
CA ARG A 48 2.43 -44.23 -5.91
C ARG A 48 2.34 -45.21 -4.73
N GLY A 49 1.60 -44.83 -3.69
CA GLY A 49 1.21 -45.73 -2.60
C GLY A 49 -0.07 -45.24 -1.93
N SER A 50 -1.20 -45.87 -2.26
CA SER A 50 -2.50 -45.57 -1.64
C SER A 50 -2.65 -46.31 -0.31
N SER A 51 -3.08 -45.62 0.74
CA SER A 51 -3.70 -46.26 1.91
C SER A 51 -4.73 -45.33 2.57
N SER A 52 -5.98 -45.79 2.58
CA SER A 52 -7.10 -45.11 3.24
C SER A 52 -7.05 -45.32 4.76
N VAL A 53 -7.22 -44.26 5.54
CA VAL A 53 -7.41 -44.34 7.00
C VAL A 53 -8.64 -43.51 7.40
N HIS A 54 -9.54 -44.12 8.15
CA HIS A 54 -10.78 -43.50 8.63
C HIS A 54 -10.51 -42.35 9.62
N VAL A 55 -11.27 -41.26 9.47
CA VAL A 55 -11.38 -40.19 10.47
C VAL A 55 -12.75 -40.32 11.15
N PRO A 56 -12.84 -40.53 12.47
CA PRO A 56 -14.10 -40.44 13.19
C PRO A 56 -14.43 -38.97 13.51
N SER A 57 -15.57 -38.48 13.03
CA SER A 57 -16.09 -37.16 13.40
C SER A 57 -16.79 -37.22 14.75
N LEU A 58 -16.44 -36.30 15.66
CA LEU A 58 -17.18 -36.07 16.91
C LEU A 58 -17.31 -34.56 17.17
N LEU A 59 -18.25 -33.93 16.45
CA LEU A 59 -18.84 -32.67 16.88
C LEU A 59 -19.85 -32.97 18.00
N LYS A 60 -19.66 -32.34 19.16
CA LYS A 60 -20.74 -32.05 20.11
C LYS A 60 -20.66 -30.59 20.55
N THR A 61 -21.40 -29.75 19.85
CA THR A 61 -21.77 -28.41 20.32
C THR A 61 -22.70 -28.52 21.52
N ALA A 62 -22.33 -27.91 22.64
CA ALA A 62 -23.22 -27.67 23.77
C ALA A 62 -23.39 -26.16 23.94
N THR A 63 -24.47 -25.62 23.39
CA THR A 63 -24.89 -24.23 23.59
C THR A 63 -25.47 -24.08 24.99
N TYR A 64 -24.86 -23.26 25.84
CA TYR A 64 -25.51 -22.75 27.05
C TYR A 64 -25.91 -21.30 26.86
N SER A 65 -27.22 -21.08 26.80
CA SER A 65 -27.84 -19.76 26.92
C SER A 65 -27.95 -19.40 28.40
N SER A 66 -27.56 -18.19 28.78
CA SER A 66 -27.96 -17.58 30.05
C SER A 66 -28.39 -16.14 29.81
N TYR A 67 -29.64 -15.85 30.11
CA TYR A 67 -30.28 -14.55 29.96
C TYR A 67 -29.54 -13.45 30.75
N SER A 68 -29.59 -12.24 30.20
CA SER A 68 -29.25 -11.00 30.89
C SER A 68 -30.41 -10.54 31.78
N SER A 69 -30.12 -10.11 33.01
CA SER A 69 -31.00 -9.20 33.76
C SER A 69 -30.20 -8.20 34.61
N ASP A 70 -30.52 -6.93 34.35
CA ASP A 70 -30.49 -5.72 35.18
C ASP A 70 -29.23 -5.23 35.92
N ASN A 71 -28.93 -3.96 35.60
CA ASN A 71 -28.13 -3.03 36.39
C ASN A 71 -28.72 -2.82 37.80
N SER A 72 -27.86 -2.79 38.80
CA SER A 72 -27.98 -1.73 39.83
C SER A 72 -26.60 -1.24 40.27
N SER A 73 -26.50 0.07 40.48
CA SER A 73 -25.25 0.73 40.85
C SER A 73 -25.04 0.74 42.37
N SER A 74 -23.82 0.51 42.83
CA SER A 74 -23.39 1.12 44.09
C SER A 74 -21.92 1.53 44.06
N LYS A 75 -21.67 2.82 44.32
CA LYS A 75 -20.34 3.33 44.63
C LYS A 75 -20.01 2.96 46.07
N ARG A 76 -18.97 2.15 46.31
CA ARG A 76 -18.31 2.08 47.62
C ARG A 76 -16.78 2.13 47.47
N ARG A 77 -16.20 3.29 47.79
CA ARG A 77 -14.78 3.39 48.13
C ARG A 77 -14.52 2.51 49.35
N SER A 78 -13.58 1.59 49.26
CA SER A 78 -12.95 0.98 50.45
C SER A 78 -11.43 0.95 50.26
N ARG A 79 -10.72 1.27 51.33
CA ARG A 79 -9.25 1.41 51.37
C ARG A 79 -8.59 0.04 51.21
N GLY A 80 -7.52 -0.04 50.43
CA GLY A 80 -6.67 -1.23 50.42
C GLY A 80 -5.81 -1.34 51.70
N PRO A 81 -5.55 -2.56 52.22
CA PRO A 81 -4.41 -2.81 53.10
C PRO A 81 -3.16 -2.98 52.22
N VAL A 82 -2.08 -2.20 52.37
CA VAL A 82 -1.20 -2.06 53.55
C VAL A 82 -0.66 -3.40 54.02
N MET A 83 0.65 -3.54 53.91
CA MET A 83 1.46 -4.67 54.37
C MET A 83 1.12 -5.01 55.83
N ALA A 84 0.63 -6.23 56.08
CA ALA A 84 0.41 -6.73 57.43
C ALA A 84 1.74 -7.13 58.07
N ALA A 85 2.44 -6.14 58.64
CA ALA A 85 3.47 -6.40 59.63
C ALA A 85 2.88 -7.19 60.81
N LYS A 86 3.63 -8.17 61.29
CA LYS A 86 3.24 -9.12 62.34
C LYS A 86 2.98 -8.38 63.66
N LYS A 87 1.72 -8.03 63.94
CA LYS A 87 1.29 -7.50 65.26
C LYS A 87 0.43 -8.55 65.95
N ALA A 88 0.93 -9.11 67.04
CA ALA A 88 0.17 -10.03 67.86
C ALA A 88 -0.98 -9.26 68.55
N SER A 89 -2.21 -9.70 68.32
CA SER A 89 -3.37 -9.31 69.12
C SER A 89 -3.92 -10.55 69.81
N GLU A 90 -3.84 -10.58 71.13
CA GLU A 90 -4.55 -11.56 71.93
C GLU A 90 -6.06 -11.31 71.82
N ALA A 91 -6.70 -12.06 70.93
CA ALA A 91 -8.15 -12.12 70.81
C ALA A 91 -8.61 -13.50 71.31
N ALA A 92 -9.68 -13.52 72.10
CA ALA A 92 -10.14 -14.72 72.80
C ALA A 92 -10.38 -15.90 71.86
N LYS A 93 -10.00 -17.11 72.32
CA LYS A 93 -10.27 -18.37 71.61
C LYS A 93 -11.77 -18.61 71.51
N GLN A 94 -12.35 -18.29 70.36
CA GLN A 94 -13.55 -18.97 69.89
C GLN A 94 -13.16 -20.45 69.66
N GLU A 95 -13.93 -21.41 70.18
CA GLU A 95 -13.62 -22.82 70.00
C GLU A 95 -13.62 -23.17 68.50
N ASP A 96 -12.44 -23.52 67.98
CA ASP A 96 -12.29 -23.99 66.61
C ASP A 96 -13.04 -25.32 66.47
N GLY A 97 -14.01 -25.37 65.56
CA GLY A 97 -15.15 -26.30 65.65
C GLY A 97 -14.77 -27.76 65.90
N ARG A 98 -15.49 -28.41 66.82
CA ARG A 98 -15.19 -29.72 67.47
C ARG A 98 -14.74 -30.87 66.54
N TYR A 99 -15.10 -30.82 65.26
CA TYR A 99 -14.79 -31.84 64.24
C TYR A 99 -13.86 -31.37 63.11
N LYS A 100 -13.35 -30.12 63.15
CA LYS A 100 -12.50 -29.57 62.08
C LYS A 100 -11.19 -30.35 61.88
N HIS A 101 -10.68 -30.97 62.93
CA HIS A 101 -9.47 -31.81 62.89
C HIS A 101 -9.74 -33.25 62.42
N THR A 102 -11.02 -33.68 62.30
CA THR A 102 -11.40 -35.01 61.81
C THR A 102 -11.72 -35.03 60.30
N VAL A 103 -11.48 -33.90 59.61
CA VAL A 103 -11.73 -33.73 58.17
C VAL A 103 -10.43 -33.30 57.50
N ASP A 104 -9.98 -34.03 56.48
CA ASP A 104 -8.76 -33.67 55.74
C ASP A 104 -9.07 -32.59 54.68
N LEU A 105 -8.97 -31.34 55.12
CA LEU A 105 -9.18 -30.18 54.26
C LEU A 105 -7.94 -29.89 53.40
N PRO A 106 -8.09 -29.53 52.11
CA PRO A 106 -6.97 -29.16 51.25
C PRO A 106 -6.12 -28.03 51.84
N LYS A 107 -4.84 -28.31 52.10
CA LYS A 107 -3.84 -27.34 52.57
C LYS A 107 -2.89 -27.00 51.43
N THR A 108 -2.74 -25.72 51.11
CA THR A 108 -1.81 -25.28 50.06
C THR A 108 -1.17 -23.95 50.41
N ALA A 109 0.11 -23.79 50.02
CA ALA A 109 0.81 -22.50 50.04
C ALA A 109 0.50 -21.66 48.79
N PHE A 110 -0.30 -22.18 47.85
CA PHE A 110 -0.73 -21.44 46.66
C PHE A 110 -1.72 -20.34 47.06
N GLY A 111 -1.30 -19.08 46.91
CA GLY A 111 -2.16 -17.92 47.21
C GLY A 111 -3.40 -17.88 46.32
N MET A 112 -4.57 -17.65 46.93
CA MET A 112 -5.87 -17.59 46.22
C MET A 112 -5.97 -16.44 45.20
N ARG A 113 -5.14 -15.40 45.32
CA ARG A 113 -5.04 -14.31 44.34
C ARG A 113 -3.81 -14.50 43.46
N ALA A 114 -3.99 -14.29 42.16
CA ALA A 114 -2.91 -14.46 41.18
C ALA A 114 -1.73 -13.50 41.43
N ASN A 115 -1.98 -12.24 41.82
CA ASN A 115 -0.95 -11.21 42.05
C ASN A 115 0.07 -11.12 40.89
N SER A 116 -0.40 -11.26 39.65
CA SER A 116 0.45 -11.50 38.48
C SER A 116 1.47 -10.40 38.22
N THR A 117 1.16 -9.16 38.60
CA THR A 117 2.07 -8.00 38.48
C THR A 117 3.39 -8.19 39.23
N SER A 118 3.41 -8.91 40.36
CA SER A 118 4.65 -9.27 41.08
C SER A 118 5.14 -10.68 40.74
N ARG A 119 4.25 -11.67 40.64
CA ARG A 119 4.62 -13.07 40.42
C ARG A 119 5.19 -13.36 39.03
N GLU A 120 4.73 -12.67 37.98
CA GLU A 120 5.26 -12.88 36.63
C GLU A 120 6.75 -12.46 36.52
N PRO A 121 7.18 -11.26 36.99
CA PRO A 121 8.61 -10.93 37.10
C PRO A 121 9.44 -11.95 37.89
N GLU A 122 8.92 -12.47 39.02
CA GLU A 122 9.60 -13.51 39.81
C GLU A 122 9.81 -14.80 39.00
N ILE A 123 8.78 -15.25 38.27
CA ILE A 123 8.83 -16.42 37.39
C ILE A 123 9.79 -16.18 36.22
N GLN A 124 9.75 -15.01 35.59
CA GLN A 124 10.63 -14.64 34.47
C GLN A 124 12.10 -14.57 34.93
N LYS A 125 12.37 -14.02 36.13
CA LYS A 125 13.70 -14.05 36.75
C LYS A 125 14.16 -15.48 37.01
N LEU A 126 13.31 -16.34 37.56
CA LEU A 126 13.63 -17.77 37.75
C LEU A 126 13.98 -18.44 36.43
N TRP A 127 13.23 -18.19 35.35
CA TRP A 127 13.54 -18.73 34.02
C TRP A 127 14.89 -18.26 33.48
N ASN A 128 15.22 -16.98 33.66
CA ASN A 128 16.48 -16.38 33.22
C ASN A 128 17.68 -16.91 34.01
N ASP A 129 17.63 -16.82 35.34
CA ASP A 129 18.72 -17.24 36.25
C ASP A 129 19.04 -18.73 36.08
N ASN A 130 18.03 -19.54 35.77
CA ASN A 130 18.18 -20.98 35.53
C ASN A 130 18.26 -21.34 34.03
N GLN A 131 18.44 -20.38 33.12
CA GLN A 131 18.53 -20.59 31.66
C GLN A 131 17.50 -21.61 31.12
N VAL A 132 16.24 -21.50 31.56
CA VAL A 132 15.21 -22.54 31.33
C VAL A 132 14.96 -22.77 29.84
N PHE A 133 14.84 -21.70 29.05
CA PHE A 133 14.67 -21.80 27.60
C PHE A 133 15.80 -22.61 26.94
N LYS A 134 17.06 -22.22 27.16
CA LYS A 134 18.23 -22.91 26.63
C LYS A 134 18.25 -24.39 27.04
N ARG A 135 18.11 -24.70 28.34
CA ARG A 135 18.10 -26.09 28.82
C ARG A 135 16.95 -26.93 28.28
N VAL A 136 15.83 -26.32 27.89
CA VAL A 136 14.70 -27.02 27.26
C VAL A 136 14.99 -27.30 25.78
N VAL A 137 15.62 -26.37 25.06
CA VAL A 137 16.08 -26.57 23.67
C VAL A 137 17.21 -27.60 23.62
N ASP A 138 18.28 -27.43 24.42
CA ASP A 138 19.45 -28.32 24.46
C ASP A 138 19.10 -29.79 24.82
N ARG A 139 17.96 -30.01 25.49
CA ARG A 139 17.46 -31.35 25.88
C ARG A 139 16.44 -31.92 24.90
N ASN A 140 16.03 -31.18 23.89
CA ASN A 140 15.09 -31.64 22.88
C ASN A 140 15.84 -32.47 21.85
N ASN A 141 15.52 -33.76 21.77
CA ASN A 141 16.18 -34.73 20.90
C ASN A 141 15.35 -35.11 19.66
N GLY A 142 14.39 -34.25 19.29
CA GLY A 142 13.72 -34.34 18.00
C GLY A 142 14.55 -33.76 16.85
N GLY A 143 14.07 -33.94 15.61
CA GLY A 143 14.55 -33.19 14.43
C GLY A 143 14.21 -31.68 14.49
N ASN A 144 13.96 -31.03 13.34
CA ASN A 144 13.80 -29.57 13.29
C ASN A 144 12.34 -29.08 13.16
N PHE A 145 12.01 -27.97 13.80
CA PHE A 145 10.79 -27.17 13.58
C PHE A 145 11.18 -25.71 13.68
N ILE A 146 11.12 -25.00 12.55
CA ILE A 146 11.53 -23.61 12.43
C ILE A 146 10.27 -22.77 12.26
N LEU A 147 10.00 -21.89 13.23
CA LEU A 147 9.01 -20.83 13.07
C LEU A 147 9.78 -19.56 12.71
N HIS A 148 9.78 -19.17 11.44
CA HIS A 148 10.40 -17.92 11.03
C HIS A 148 9.56 -16.74 11.53
N ASP A 149 10.18 -15.89 12.34
CA ASP A 149 9.51 -14.76 12.95
C ASP A 149 9.47 -13.57 11.98
N GLY A 150 8.31 -13.39 11.33
CA GLY A 150 8.00 -12.17 10.57
C GLY A 150 8.28 -10.93 11.42
N PRO A 151 9.23 -10.07 11.03
CA PRO A 151 9.88 -9.18 11.98
C PRO A 151 9.20 -7.79 12.10
N PRO A 152 9.20 -7.16 13.30
CA PRO A 152 8.59 -5.84 13.49
C PRO A 152 9.52 -4.70 13.10
N TYR A 153 8.94 -3.53 12.81
CA TYR A 153 9.70 -2.31 12.52
C TYR A 153 10.29 -1.68 13.80
N ALA A 154 11.56 -1.27 13.74
CA ALA A 154 12.29 -0.62 14.83
C ALA A 154 11.95 0.89 14.96
N ASN A 155 10.66 1.25 14.88
CA ASN A 155 10.17 2.63 14.74
C ASN A 155 9.34 3.16 15.93
N GLY A 156 9.03 2.35 16.95
CA GLY A 156 8.27 2.81 18.11
C GLY A 156 7.94 1.73 19.12
N ASP A 157 7.07 2.07 20.06
CA ASP A 157 6.57 1.16 21.09
C ASP A 157 5.59 0.11 20.55
N LEU A 158 5.40 -0.97 21.31
CA LEU A 158 4.57 -2.09 20.92
C LEU A 158 3.07 -1.84 21.18
N HIS A 159 2.28 -1.80 20.11
CA HIS A 159 0.81 -1.88 20.19
C HIS A 159 0.30 -3.35 20.26
N MET A 160 -0.99 -3.52 20.56
CA MET A 160 -1.66 -4.83 20.77
C MET A 160 -1.49 -5.85 19.63
N GLY A 161 -1.29 -5.40 18.39
CA GLY A 161 -1.03 -6.30 17.25
C GLY A 161 0.28 -7.08 17.40
N HIS A 162 1.33 -6.44 17.95
CA HIS A 162 2.59 -7.11 18.29
C HIS A 162 2.41 -8.15 19.38
N ALA A 163 1.62 -7.83 20.42
CA ALA A 163 1.31 -8.75 21.51
C ALA A 163 0.57 -9.99 20.97
N LEU A 164 -0.49 -9.79 20.19
CA LEU A 164 -1.24 -10.88 19.53
C LEU A 164 -0.31 -11.77 18.70
N ASN A 165 0.47 -11.18 17.79
CA ASN A 165 1.37 -11.92 16.90
C ASN A 165 2.40 -12.77 17.67
N LYS A 166 3.07 -12.18 18.67
CA LYS A 166 4.19 -12.83 19.36
C LYS A 166 3.74 -13.81 20.43
N ILE A 167 2.60 -13.58 21.09
CA ILE A 167 1.99 -14.55 22.00
C ILE A 167 1.50 -15.79 21.23
N LEU A 168 0.89 -15.62 20.05
CA LEU A 168 0.50 -16.77 19.21
C LEU A 168 1.72 -17.61 18.77
N LYS A 169 2.79 -16.96 18.32
CA LYS A 169 4.07 -17.63 17.99
C LYS A 169 4.66 -18.39 19.19
N ASP A 170 4.68 -17.76 20.36
CA ASP A 170 5.16 -18.37 21.62
C ASP A 170 4.33 -19.59 22.05
N ILE A 171 3.00 -19.52 21.93
CA ILE A 171 2.09 -20.67 22.19
C ILE A 171 2.44 -21.85 21.26
N ILE A 172 2.59 -21.61 19.95
CA ILE A 172 2.94 -22.64 18.97
C ILE A 172 4.29 -23.27 19.32
N ASN A 173 5.31 -22.45 19.57
CA ASN A 173 6.66 -22.90 19.89
C ASN A 173 6.68 -23.74 21.18
N ARG A 174 6.05 -23.28 22.26
CA ARG A 174 5.92 -24.03 23.52
C ARG A 174 5.18 -25.36 23.33
N TYR A 175 4.13 -25.37 22.52
CA TYR A 175 3.35 -26.58 22.25
C TYR A 175 4.18 -27.63 21.51
N LYS A 176 4.93 -27.22 20.46
CA LYS A 176 5.83 -28.11 19.70
C LYS A 176 6.95 -28.68 20.58
N VAL A 177 7.59 -27.84 21.39
CA VAL A 177 8.59 -28.25 22.39
C VAL A 177 8.01 -29.25 23.40
N LYS A 178 6.79 -29.01 23.91
CA LYS A 178 6.15 -29.91 24.88
C LYS A 178 5.83 -31.29 24.30
N LEU A 179 5.45 -31.37 23.03
CA LEU A 179 5.05 -32.64 22.40
C LEU A 179 6.20 -33.64 22.24
N LYS A 180 7.46 -33.26 22.50
CA LYS A 180 8.65 -34.02 22.06
C LYS A 180 8.52 -34.46 20.60
N SER A 181 7.95 -33.59 19.77
CA SER A 181 7.89 -33.86 18.33
C SER A 181 9.32 -34.13 17.84
N PRO A 182 9.54 -35.07 16.92
CA PRO A 182 10.79 -35.14 16.18
C PRO A 182 10.91 -33.89 15.28
N GLY A 183 11.15 -32.73 15.89
CA GLY A 183 10.96 -31.39 15.31
C GLY A 183 10.91 -30.25 16.34
N SER A 184 12.05 -29.73 16.84
CA SER A 184 12.25 -28.34 17.37
C SER A 184 13.67 -28.01 17.91
N THR A 185 14.67 -27.78 17.03
CA THR A 185 15.80 -26.83 17.27
C THR A 185 15.57 -25.56 16.44
N ASP A 186 16.05 -24.41 16.92
CA ASP A 186 15.87 -23.04 16.40
C ASP A 186 14.46 -22.41 16.51
N ILE A 187 14.13 -22.00 17.73
CA ILE A 187 13.16 -20.90 17.98
C ILE A 187 13.88 -19.57 17.76
N GLY A 188 14.10 -19.25 16.48
CA GLY A 188 14.65 -17.97 16.03
C GLY A 188 13.59 -16.87 16.04
N VAL A 189 13.63 -16.02 17.07
CA VAL A 189 12.88 -14.76 17.11
C VAL A 189 13.81 -13.67 16.60
N TYR A 190 13.40 -12.98 15.55
CA TYR A 190 14.27 -12.62 14.43
C TYR A 190 13.79 -11.25 13.90
N TRP A 191 14.68 -10.26 13.70
CA TRP A 191 14.29 -8.83 13.79
C TRP A 191 14.69 -7.95 12.59
N MET A 192 13.75 -7.14 12.12
CA MET A 192 13.96 -6.18 11.04
C MET A 192 14.40 -4.86 11.62
N ILE A 193 15.38 -4.25 10.94
CA ILE A 193 15.63 -2.83 11.01
C ILE A 193 15.44 -2.28 9.59
N ALA A 194 14.19 -2.18 9.15
CA ALA A 194 13.85 -1.30 8.05
C ALA A 194 13.70 0.13 8.61
N MET A 195 14.78 0.92 8.56
CA MET A 195 14.80 2.29 9.07
C MET A 195 15.69 3.24 8.25
N THR A 196 15.04 4.21 7.60
CA THR A 196 15.70 5.44 7.12
C THR A 196 14.97 6.71 7.57
N CYS A 197 13.62 6.70 7.62
CA CYS A 197 12.84 7.94 7.64
C CYS A 197 12.40 8.46 9.02
N LEU A 198 12.16 7.62 10.03
CA LEU A 198 11.59 8.10 11.31
C LEU A 198 12.54 9.05 12.07
N VAL A 199 13.85 8.85 11.90
CA VAL A 199 14.86 9.76 12.47
C VAL A 199 14.71 11.18 11.94
N LEU A 200 14.36 11.36 10.66
CA LEU A 200 14.10 12.68 10.08
C LEU A 200 12.92 13.38 10.74
N GLN A 201 11.83 12.66 11.06
CA GLN A 201 10.69 13.22 11.79
C GLN A 201 11.09 13.73 13.19
N SER A 202 12.02 13.06 13.88
CA SER A 202 12.56 13.50 15.18
C SER A 202 13.63 14.62 15.13
N LEU A 203 13.91 15.16 13.95
CA LEU A 203 14.87 16.26 13.73
C LEU A 203 14.13 17.55 13.42
N ASP A 204 14.57 18.65 14.05
CA ASP A 204 14.20 20.01 13.67
C ASP A 204 14.74 20.38 12.27
N GLN A 205 14.29 21.52 11.76
CA GLN A 205 14.52 21.90 10.36
C GLN A 205 15.97 22.32 10.08
N ASP A 206 16.72 22.74 11.09
CA ASP A 206 18.11 23.17 10.96
C ASP A 206 19.08 21.99 11.10
N ALA A 207 18.85 21.07 12.04
CA ALA A 207 19.60 19.82 12.11
C ALA A 207 19.39 18.94 10.85
N ARG A 208 18.26 19.08 10.14
CA ARG A 208 18.06 18.49 8.80
C ARG A 208 18.97 19.09 7.71
N ARG A 209 19.31 20.37 7.79
CA ARG A 209 20.17 21.06 6.80
C ARG A 209 21.65 20.67 6.92
N GLU A 210 22.12 20.33 8.12
CA GLU A 210 23.51 19.95 8.39
C GLU A 210 23.81 18.44 8.27
N LEU A 211 22.80 17.64 7.91
CA LEU A 211 22.90 16.19 7.84
C LEU A 211 23.49 15.70 6.53
N THR A 212 24.71 15.17 6.61
CA THR A 212 25.28 14.35 5.54
C THR A 212 24.68 12.93 5.57
N PRO A 213 24.70 12.18 4.46
CA PRO A 213 24.18 10.81 4.41
C PRO A 213 24.80 9.89 5.46
N LEU A 214 26.11 10.00 5.72
CA LEU A 214 26.80 9.23 6.75
C LEU A 214 26.32 9.59 8.16
N LYS A 215 26.16 10.88 8.48
CA LYS A 215 25.59 11.32 9.76
C LYS A 215 24.14 10.82 9.94
N LEU A 216 23.34 10.82 8.87
CA LEU A 216 21.97 10.33 8.87
C LEU A 216 21.91 8.81 9.10
N ARG A 217 22.65 8.01 8.30
CA ARG A 217 22.78 6.55 8.47
C ARG A 217 23.23 6.20 9.90
N ALA A 218 24.21 6.93 10.45
CA ALA A 218 24.67 6.73 11.83
C ALA A 218 23.65 7.14 12.92
N LYS A 219 22.79 8.15 12.67
CA LYS A 219 21.68 8.49 13.59
C LYS A 219 20.53 7.46 13.49
N ALA A 220 20.20 7.01 12.28
CA ALA A 220 19.24 5.93 12.02
C ALA A 220 19.63 4.62 12.74
N SER A 221 20.87 4.17 12.57
CA SER A 221 21.44 3.00 13.25
C SER A 221 21.31 3.09 14.78
N ARG A 222 21.70 4.24 15.37
CA ARG A 222 21.60 4.44 16.83
C ARG A 222 20.16 4.45 17.34
N PHE A 223 19.25 5.11 16.62
CA PHE A 223 17.83 5.14 16.97
C PHE A 223 17.23 3.72 16.92
N ALA A 224 17.43 3.00 15.82
CA ALA A 224 16.91 1.64 15.66
C ALA A 224 17.43 0.68 16.75
N LYS A 225 18.74 0.71 17.05
CA LYS A 225 19.32 -0.12 18.12
C LYS A 225 18.74 0.20 19.51
N ALA A 226 18.40 1.45 19.79
CA ALA A 226 17.71 1.84 21.01
C ALA A 226 16.25 1.32 21.04
N THR A 227 15.51 1.47 19.94
CA THR A 227 14.13 0.97 19.83
C THR A 227 14.07 -0.55 19.95
N VAL A 228 14.95 -1.29 19.28
CA VAL A 228 15.05 -2.76 19.39
C VAL A 228 15.26 -3.17 20.84
N LYS A 229 16.17 -2.52 21.58
CA LYS A 229 16.38 -2.80 23.01
C LYS A 229 15.11 -2.63 23.85
N ASN A 230 14.33 -1.57 23.60
CA ASN A 230 13.06 -1.31 24.31
C ASN A 230 11.98 -2.34 23.93
N GLN A 231 11.83 -2.64 22.65
CA GLN A 231 10.90 -3.65 22.15
C GLN A 231 11.23 -5.04 22.75
N MET A 232 12.49 -5.47 22.72
CA MET A 232 12.95 -6.73 23.32
C MET A 232 12.62 -6.82 24.82
N ALA A 233 12.76 -5.73 25.58
CA ALA A 233 12.39 -5.71 27.00
C ALA A 233 10.88 -5.94 27.19
N SER A 234 10.04 -5.32 26.35
CA SER A 234 8.59 -5.50 26.38
C SER A 234 8.16 -6.92 25.97
N PHE A 235 8.78 -7.52 24.96
CA PHE A 235 8.49 -8.92 24.58
C PHE A 235 8.95 -9.95 25.62
N LYS A 236 10.12 -9.72 26.26
CA LYS A 236 10.53 -10.48 27.45
C LYS A 236 9.48 -10.36 28.56
N ARG A 237 8.92 -9.17 28.78
CA ARG A 237 7.86 -8.95 29.78
C ARG A 237 6.55 -9.64 29.42
N TYR A 238 6.19 -9.78 28.14
CA TYR A 238 5.07 -10.64 27.71
C TYR A 238 5.31 -12.14 27.99
N GLY A 239 6.53 -12.53 28.37
CA GLY A 239 6.90 -13.91 28.71
C GLY A 239 7.39 -14.74 27.53
N VAL A 240 7.56 -14.14 26.35
CA VAL A 240 7.94 -14.83 25.11
C VAL A 240 9.32 -15.47 25.22
N TRP A 241 9.43 -16.75 24.85
CA TRP A 241 10.70 -17.48 24.76
C TRP A 241 11.32 -17.34 23.36
N GLY A 242 12.64 -17.17 23.33
CA GLY A 242 13.44 -17.00 22.12
C GLY A 242 14.89 -16.65 22.48
N ASP A 243 15.80 -16.72 21.51
CA ASP A 243 17.16 -16.21 21.70
C ASP A 243 17.18 -14.68 21.67
N TRP A 244 17.09 -14.08 22.85
CA TRP A 244 17.16 -12.65 23.04
C TRP A 244 18.59 -12.09 23.15
N ASN A 245 19.62 -12.93 22.99
CA ASN A 245 21.01 -12.51 23.03
C ASN A 245 21.61 -12.44 21.62
N ASN A 246 21.11 -13.25 20.68
CA ASN A 246 21.52 -13.26 19.27
C ASN A 246 20.33 -13.03 18.29
N PRO A 247 19.63 -11.88 18.34
CA PRO A 247 18.67 -11.52 17.31
C PRO A 247 19.38 -11.19 15.99
N TYR A 248 18.93 -11.70 14.84
CA TYR A 248 19.36 -11.10 13.56
C TYR A 248 18.83 -9.66 13.49
N LEU A 249 19.62 -8.76 12.94
CA LEU A 249 19.20 -7.42 12.53
C LEU A 249 19.50 -7.24 11.03
N THR A 250 18.62 -6.61 10.26
CA THR A 250 18.89 -6.31 8.84
C THR A 250 19.97 -5.24 8.60
N LEU A 251 20.56 -4.72 9.68
CA LEU A 251 21.72 -3.82 9.67
C LEU A 251 23.04 -4.57 9.95
N ASP A 252 22.98 -5.88 10.20
CA ASP A 252 24.17 -6.69 10.41
C ASP A 252 24.82 -6.97 9.04
N PRO A 253 26.16 -6.80 8.89
CA PRO A 253 26.81 -6.90 7.58
C PRO A 253 26.59 -8.23 6.85
N GLU A 254 26.42 -9.32 7.60
CA GLU A 254 26.12 -10.65 7.05
C GLU A 254 24.72 -10.70 6.40
N TYR A 255 23.76 -9.96 6.95
CA TYR A 255 22.42 -9.82 6.38
C TYR A 255 22.45 -8.95 5.12
N GLU A 256 23.12 -7.80 5.17
CA GLU A 256 23.29 -6.90 4.01
C GLU A 256 24.00 -7.62 2.86
N ALA A 257 25.06 -8.39 3.14
CA ALA A 257 25.74 -9.22 2.14
C ALA A 257 24.82 -10.28 1.53
N SER A 258 24.03 -10.99 2.36
CA SER A 258 23.05 -11.99 1.89
C SER A 258 21.97 -11.36 1.00
N GLN A 259 21.53 -10.14 1.32
CA GLN A 259 20.56 -9.39 0.52
C GLN A 259 21.14 -8.99 -0.85
N ILE A 260 22.39 -8.53 -0.88
CA ILE A 260 23.11 -8.21 -2.12
C ILE A 260 23.33 -9.46 -2.97
N GLU A 261 23.62 -10.63 -2.37
CA GLU A 261 23.77 -11.89 -3.10
C GLU A 261 22.45 -12.27 -3.79
N VAL A 262 21.32 -12.25 -3.09
CA VAL A 262 20.00 -12.54 -3.67
C VAL A 262 19.65 -11.55 -4.79
N PHE A 263 19.90 -10.25 -4.58
CA PHE A 263 19.70 -9.23 -5.62
C PHE A 263 20.59 -9.49 -6.85
N GLY A 264 21.86 -9.85 -6.63
CA GLY A 264 22.80 -10.21 -7.69
C GLY A 264 22.35 -11.44 -8.48
N GLN A 265 21.86 -12.48 -7.81
CA GLN A 265 21.27 -13.66 -8.46
C GLN A 265 20.06 -13.29 -9.33
N MET A 266 19.14 -12.45 -8.81
CA MET A 266 17.99 -11.94 -9.57
C MET A 266 18.42 -11.09 -10.78
N ALA A 267 19.45 -10.25 -10.63
CA ALA A 267 19.97 -9.43 -11.72
C ALA A 267 20.64 -10.28 -12.81
N LEU A 268 21.43 -11.29 -12.44
CA LEU A 268 22.05 -12.24 -13.37
C LEU A 268 21.02 -13.09 -14.12
N GLN A 269 19.86 -13.36 -13.51
CA GLN A 269 18.72 -14.04 -14.15
C GLN A 269 17.85 -13.12 -15.02
N GLY A 270 18.20 -11.83 -15.13
CA GLY A 270 17.44 -10.84 -15.92
C GLY A 270 16.13 -10.39 -15.27
N TYR A 271 15.91 -10.71 -13.98
CA TYR A 271 14.71 -10.28 -13.26
C TYR A 271 14.78 -8.82 -12.79
N ILE A 272 15.98 -8.24 -12.68
CA ILE A 272 16.15 -6.82 -12.34
C ILE A 272 16.32 -6.00 -13.63
N TYR A 273 15.44 -5.02 -13.85
CA TYR A 273 15.49 -4.13 -15.00
C TYR A 273 15.22 -2.68 -14.60
N ARG A 274 15.77 -1.73 -15.36
CA ARG A 274 15.44 -0.30 -15.26
C ARG A 274 14.31 0.02 -16.22
N GLY A 275 13.28 0.71 -15.75
CA GLY A 275 12.14 1.10 -16.57
C GLY A 275 11.61 2.47 -16.17
N ARG A 276 10.91 3.14 -17.08
CA ARG A 276 10.16 4.37 -16.78
C ARG A 276 8.69 4.02 -16.62
N LYS A 277 8.19 3.99 -15.39
CA LYS A 277 6.78 3.68 -15.07
C LYS A 277 6.18 4.73 -14.14
N PRO A 278 4.88 5.01 -14.21
CA PRO A 278 4.20 5.81 -13.19
C PRO A 278 4.31 5.09 -11.84
N VAL A 279 4.77 5.83 -10.83
CA VAL A 279 4.80 5.39 -9.44
C VAL A 279 4.17 6.47 -8.57
N HIS A 280 3.67 6.11 -7.40
CA HIS A 280 3.34 7.11 -6.39
C HIS A 280 4.61 7.86 -6.01
N TRP A 281 4.58 9.17 -6.19
CA TRP A 281 5.64 10.10 -5.86
C TRP A 281 5.12 11.06 -4.78
N SER A 282 5.93 11.28 -3.76
CA SER A 282 5.67 12.32 -2.75
C SER A 282 6.54 13.53 -3.05
N PRO A 283 5.98 14.65 -3.58
CA PRO A 283 6.72 15.90 -3.75
C PRO A 283 7.34 16.40 -2.44
N SER A 284 6.64 16.21 -1.32
CA SER A 284 7.12 16.62 0.01
C SER A 284 8.28 15.78 0.56
N SER A 285 8.42 14.53 0.13
CA SER A 285 9.53 13.64 0.52
C SER A 285 10.57 13.43 -0.60
N ARG A 286 10.34 13.95 -1.81
CA ARG A 286 11.15 13.78 -3.03
C ARG A 286 11.55 12.33 -3.29
N THR A 287 10.58 11.42 -3.21
CA THR A 287 10.80 9.97 -3.38
C THR A 287 9.56 9.29 -3.91
N ALA A 288 9.77 8.17 -4.60
CA ALA A 288 8.73 7.19 -4.83
C ALA A 288 8.29 6.56 -3.49
N LEU A 289 7.04 6.12 -3.44
CA LEU A 289 6.41 5.40 -2.33
C LEU A 289 5.78 4.10 -2.85
N ALA A 290 5.81 3.04 -2.05
CA ALA A 290 5.03 1.83 -2.31
C ALA A 290 3.60 1.99 -1.76
N GLU A 291 2.66 1.13 -2.20
CA GLU A 291 1.26 1.14 -1.72
C GLU A 291 1.15 1.04 -0.18
N ALA A 292 2.00 0.22 0.43
CA ALA A 292 2.08 0.08 1.89
C ALA A 292 2.60 1.35 2.62
N GLU A 293 3.02 2.37 1.89
CA GLU A 293 3.46 3.68 2.38
C GLU A 293 2.45 4.80 2.10
N LEU A 294 1.23 4.44 1.70
CA LEU A 294 0.14 5.37 1.46
C LEU A 294 -0.91 5.30 2.55
N GLU A 295 -1.52 6.45 2.83
CA GLU A 295 -2.73 6.56 3.62
C GLU A 295 -3.83 7.22 2.79
N TYR A 296 -5.08 6.79 2.99
CA TYR A 296 -6.24 7.28 2.25
C TYR A 296 -7.21 8.00 3.18
N PRO A 297 -6.88 9.24 3.62
CA PRO A 297 -7.76 10.02 4.48
C PRO A 297 -9.09 10.31 3.78
N GLU A 298 -10.18 10.24 4.54
CA GLU A 298 -11.49 10.61 4.01
C GLU A 298 -11.64 12.13 3.91
N GLY A 299 -12.24 12.58 2.81
CA GLY A 299 -12.59 13.98 2.63
C GLY A 299 -11.52 14.86 1.98
N HIS A 300 -10.56 14.28 1.28
CA HIS A 300 -9.81 15.02 0.28
C HIS A 300 -10.78 15.58 -0.77
N ILE A 301 -10.64 16.87 -1.11
CA ILE A 301 -11.44 17.54 -2.13
C ILE A 301 -10.53 17.89 -3.30
N SER A 302 -10.69 17.20 -4.42
CA SER A 302 -10.02 17.56 -5.67
C SER A 302 -10.89 18.50 -6.50
N LYS A 303 -10.26 19.28 -7.39
CA LYS A 303 -10.97 20.08 -8.39
C LYS A 303 -11.28 19.18 -9.59
N SER A 304 -12.55 18.78 -9.72
CA SER A 304 -13.07 17.99 -10.84
C SER A 304 -13.45 18.91 -11.99
N ILE A 305 -13.16 18.49 -13.22
CA ILE A 305 -13.63 19.16 -14.44
C ILE A 305 -14.22 18.17 -15.45
N TYR A 306 -15.19 18.68 -16.19
CA TYR A 306 -15.70 18.11 -17.43
C TYR A 306 -15.21 18.98 -18.58
N ALA A 307 -14.40 18.43 -19.47
CA ALA A 307 -13.75 19.15 -20.56
C ALA A 307 -14.11 18.56 -21.94
N ILE A 308 -14.02 19.37 -22.99
CA ILE A 308 -14.30 18.97 -24.37
C ILE A 308 -13.04 18.93 -25.22
N PHE A 309 -12.79 17.80 -25.87
CA PHE A 309 -11.72 17.64 -26.85
C PHE A 309 -12.35 17.52 -28.24
N ARG A 310 -12.06 18.47 -29.15
CA ARG A 310 -12.72 18.55 -30.46
C ARG A 310 -12.27 17.43 -31.40
N LEU A 311 -13.21 16.69 -31.97
CA LEU A 311 -12.93 15.65 -32.95
C LEU A 311 -12.60 16.28 -34.33
N VAL A 312 -11.67 15.67 -35.06
CA VAL A 312 -11.21 16.13 -36.38
C VAL A 312 -11.59 15.14 -37.47
N SER A 313 -11.43 13.85 -37.18
CA SER A 313 -11.75 12.76 -38.10
C SER A 313 -12.16 11.51 -37.33
N ALA A 314 -13.07 10.74 -37.90
CA ALA A 314 -13.35 9.37 -37.50
C ALA A 314 -12.99 8.44 -38.67
N PRO A 315 -12.41 7.24 -38.42
CA PRO A 315 -12.28 6.25 -39.47
C PRO A 315 -13.66 5.76 -39.91
N VAL A 316 -13.79 5.36 -41.17
CA VAL A 316 -15.02 4.72 -41.68
C VAL A 316 -15.06 3.27 -41.20
N THR A 317 -15.50 3.08 -39.95
CA THR A 317 -15.84 1.77 -39.37
C THR A 317 -17.21 1.30 -39.89
N SER A 318 -17.40 -0.02 -39.90
CA SER A 318 -18.48 -0.71 -40.63
C SER A 318 -19.90 -0.40 -40.12
N GLY A 319 -20.47 0.73 -40.57
CA GLY A 319 -21.90 1.07 -40.43
C GLY A 319 -22.22 2.39 -39.71
N THR A 320 -21.23 3.05 -39.11
CA THR A 320 -21.45 4.18 -38.18
C THR A 320 -20.58 5.40 -38.48
N SER A 321 -20.82 6.10 -39.61
CA SER A 321 -20.13 7.38 -39.88
C SER A 321 -20.45 8.44 -38.82
N LEU A 322 -19.44 9.19 -38.39
CA LEU A 322 -19.57 10.36 -37.50
C LEU A 322 -19.44 11.69 -38.27
N GLU A 323 -19.27 11.65 -39.59
CA GLU A 323 -19.02 12.82 -40.45
C GLU A 323 -20.16 13.84 -40.39
N ASP A 324 -21.41 13.38 -40.23
CA ASP A 324 -22.62 14.23 -40.10
C ASP A 324 -22.56 15.24 -38.94
N PHE A 325 -21.67 15.02 -37.95
CA PHE A 325 -21.51 15.86 -36.76
C PHE A 325 -20.18 16.63 -36.75
N LEU A 326 -19.28 16.40 -37.71
CA LEU A 326 -18.03 17.16 -37.83
C LEU A 326 -18.31 18.52 -38.52
N PRO A 327 -17.65 19.61 -38.11
CA PRO A 327 -16.51 19.70 -37.18
C PRO A 327 -16.90 20.01 -35.72
N ASP A 328 -18.20 19.98 -35.36
CA ASP A 328 -18.72 20.44 -34.06
C ASP A 328 -18.84 19.32 -33.00
N LEU A 329 -18.52 18.07 -33.38
CA LEU A 329 -18.43 16.93 -32.48
C LEU A 329 -17.21 17.00 -31.55
N CYS A 330 -17.46 16.86 -30.25
CA CYS A 330 -16.41 16.81 -29.23
C CYS A 330 -16.54 15.58 -28.32
N LEU A 331 -15.41 15.11 -27.80
CA LEU A 331 -15.35 14.09 -26.76
C LEU A 331 -15.49 14.79 -25.40
N ALA A 332 -16.48 14.42 -24.60
CA ALA A 332 -16.62 14.95 -23.23
C ALA A 332 -15.82 14.05 -22.26
N ILE A 333 -14.70 14.54 -21.74
CA ILE A 333 -13.88 13.83 -20.75
C ILE A 333 -14.17 14.33 -19.34
N TRP A 334 -13.90 13.50 -18.35
CA TRP A 334 -13.93 13.86 -16.93
C TRP A 334 -12.56 13.60 -16.28
N THR A 335 -12.13 14.48 -15.37
CA THR A 335 -10.94 14.25 -14.54
C THR A 335 -10.99 14.99 -13.21
N THR A 336 -10.42 14.38 -12.18
CA THR A 336 -10.18 15.00 -10.85
C THR A 336 -8.76 15.59 -10.74
N THR A 337 -7.92 15.42 -11.76
CA THR A 337 -6.53 15.89 -11.82
C THR A 337 -6.27 16.74 -13.07
N PRO A 338 -6.90 17.94 -13.23
CA PRO A 338 -6.69 18.82 -14.40
C PRO A 338 -5.23 19.04 -14.78
N TRP A 339 -4.33 19.14 -13.80
CA TRP A 339 -2.88 19.27 -14.00
C TRP A 339 -2.23 18.15 -14.85
N THR A 340 -2.90 17.01 -15.05
CA THR A 340 -2.41 15.92 -15.93
C THR A 340 -2.75 16.13 -17.41
N ILE A 341 -3.64 17.06 -17.76
CA ILE A 341 -4.05 17.31 -19.15
C ILE A 341 -2.89 17.72 -20.08
N PRO A 342 -1.89 18.54 -19.69
CA PRO A 342 -0.70 18.79 -20.52
C PRO A 342 0.04 17.52 -21.00
N ALA A 343 -0.08 16.42 -20.26
CA ALA A 343 0.52 15.12 -20.60
C ALA A 343 -0.44 14.17 -21.35
N ASN A 344 -1.64 14.63 -21.73
CA ASN A 344 -2.66 13.78 -22.35
C ASN A 344 -2.23 13.30 -23.76
N ALA A 345 -2.12 11.98 -23.92
CA ALA A 345 -1.68 11.33 -25.15
C ALA A 345 -2.81 10.67 -25.94
N ALA A 346 -3.93 10.33 -25.30
CA ALA A 346 -5.12 9.74 -25.94
C ALA A 346 -6.39 9.98 -25.12
N VAL A 347 -7.55 9.63 -25.67
CA VAL A 347 -8.78 9.41 -24.90
C VAL A 347 -9.12 7.93 -24.97
N ALA A 348 -9.21 7.27 -23.83
CA ALA A 348 -9.59 5.87 -23.74
C ALA A 348 -11.11 5.71 -23.61
N VAL A 349 -11.64 4.70 -24.30
CA VAL A 349 -13.04 4.25 -24.25
C VAL A 349 -13.10 2.74 -24.02
N ASN A 350 -14.22 2.24 -23.51
CA ASN A 350 -14.45 0.80 -23.35
C ASN A 350 -15.11 0.24 -24.61
N ALA A 351 -14.48 -0.70 -25.31
CA ALA A 351 -15.01 -1.27 -26.55
C ALA A 351 -16.38 -1.97 -26.41
N LYS A 352 -16.80 -2.36 -25.19
CA LYS A 352 -18.07 -3.06 -24.94
C LYS A 352 -19.22 -2.12 -24.57
N LEU A 353 -18.93 -0.88 -24.16
CA LEU A 353 -19.95 0.09 -23.75
C LEU A 353 -20.58 0.77 -24.96
N GLN A 354 -21.86 1.13 -24.83
CA GLN A 354 -22.53 2.00 -25.80
C GLN A 354 -22.26 3.47 -25.48
N TYR A 355 -22.02 4.24 -26.54
CA TYR A 355 -21.79 5.68 -26.50
C TYR A 355 -22.84 6.38 -27.35
N SER A 356 -23.27 7.56 -26.90
CA SER A 356 -24.23 8.39 -27.62
C SER A 356 -23.59 9.71 -28.04
N VAL A 357 -23.86 10.11 -29.29
CA VAL A 357 -23.71 11.49 -29.74
C VAL A 357 -24.96 12.24 -29.27
N VAL A 358 -24.78 13.21 -28.37
CA VAL A 358 -25.84 14.06 -27.84
C VAL A 358 -25.69 15.50 -28.33
N GLU A 359 -26.78 16.12 -28.76
CA GLU A 359 -26.86 17.56 -29.02
C GLU A 359 -27.16 18.29 -27.72
N VAL A 360 -26.34 19.29 -27.39
CA VAL A 360 -26.50 20.10 -26.17
C VAL A 360 -27.50 21.22 -26.43
N HIS A 361 -28.63 21.21 -25.71
CA HIS A 361 -29.63 22.29 -25.76
C HIS A 361 -29.45 23.24 -24.56
N SER A 362 -29.87 24.49 -24.74
CA SER A 362 -29.81 25.53 -23.70
C SER A 362 -30.60 25.14 -22.43
N PRO A 363 -30.30 25.72 -21.26
CA PRO A 363 -30.93 25.34 -19.99
C PRO A 363 -32.45 25.43 -20.01
N LEU A 364 -33.10 24.56 -19.23
CA LEU A 364 -34.51 24.70 -18.87
C LEU A 364 -34.69 26.01 -18.06
N GLU A 365 -35.60 26.88 -18.50
CA GLU A 365 -35.71 28.27 -18.01
C GLU A 365 -35.98 28.40 -16.48
N ASP A 366 -36.47 27.34 -15.83
CA ASP A 366 -36.85 27.31 -14.42
C ASP A 366 -35.69 27.21 -13.41
N VAL A 367 -34.45 26.91 -13.82
CA VAL A 367 -33.33 26.76 -12.85
C VAL A 367 -32.76 28.12 -12.38
N SER A 368 -33.22 29.21 -13.00
CA SER A 368 -32.75 30.60 -12.90
C SER A 368 -32.78 31.28 -11.51
N LYS A 369 -33.19 30.57 -10.44
CA LYS A 369 -33.28 31.11 -9.06
C LYS A 369 -32.76 30.18 -7.95
N SER A 370 -31.99 29.14 -8.28
CA SER A 370 -31.20 28.46 -7.25
C SER A 370 -29.86 29.17 -7.05
N LYS A 371 -29.48 29.38 -5.77
CA LYS A 371 -28.28 30.14 -5.38
C LYS A 371 -27.00 29.48 -5.93
N GLN A 372 -25.93 30.27 -6.09
CA GLN A 372 -24.55 29.76 -6.26
C GLN A 372 -24.10 29.00 -4.99
N ASN A 373 -24.61 27.79 -4.79
CA ASN A 373 -24.36 26.96 -3.63
C ASN A 373 -23.86 25.58 -4.07
N GLU A 374 -22.60 25.28 -3.74
CA GLU A 374 -22.00 23.93 -3.59
C GLU A 374 -21.99 22.96 -4.79
N LYS A 375 -22.73 23.20 -5.87
CA LYS A 375 -22.93 22.26 -6.99
C LYS A 375 -22.04 22.43 -8.23
N GLY A 376 -21.04 23.30 -8.18
CA GLY A 376 -20.11 23.53 -9.30
C GLY A 376 -20.45 24.74 -10.19
N ARG A 377 -19.57 24.99 -11.17
CA ARG A 377 -19.54 26.16 -12.05
C ARG A 377 -19.56 25.69 -13.50
N LEU A 378 -20.52 26.16 -14.30
CA LEU A 378 -20.51 25.94 -15.75
C LEU A 378 -19.40 26.76 -16.41
N GLY A 379 -18.67 26.11 -17.33
CA GLY A 379 -17.59 26.72 -18.11
C GLY A 379 -18.10 27.47 -19.34
N ASN A 380 -17.18 28.09 -20.07
CA ASN A 380 -17.51 28.97 -21.18
C ASN A 380 -17.87 28.23 -22.49
N ALA A 381 -17.54 26.94 -22.63
CA ALA A 381 -17.84 26.15 -23.83
C ALA A 381 -19.34 26.22 -24.22
N LEU A 382 -20.20 26.21 -23.20
CA LEU A 382 -21.66 26.20 -23.30
C LEU A 382 -22.28 27.56 -23.64
N LYS A 383 -21.51 28.67 -23.58
CA LYS A 383 -22.04 30.03 -23.75
C LYS A 383 -21.96 30.53 -25.19
N GLU A 384 -20.97 30.06 -25.94
CA GLU A 384 -20.60 30.64 -27.25
C GLU A 384 -20.80 29.67 -28.43
N GLN A 385 -20.84 28.36 -28.19
CA GLN A 385 -21.00 27.36 -29.26
C GLN A 385 -22.49 27.13 -29.58
N LYS A 386 -22.93 27.57 -30.77
CA LYS A 386 -24.19 27.11 -31.36
C LYS A 386 -24.01 25.69 -31.88
N ASN A 387 -24.91 24.78 -31.52
CA ASN A 387 -24.95 23.38 -31.95
C ASN A 387 -23.73 22.54 -31.54
N LEU A 388 -23.43 22.47 -30.23
CA LEU A 388 -22.40 21.57 -29.69
C LEU A 388 -22.92 20.12 -29.63
N PHE A 389 -22.17 19.19 -30.24
CA PHE A 389 -22.39 17.75 -30.12
C PHE A 389 -21.32 17.10 -29.22
N LEU A 390 -21.74 16.26 -28.27
CA LEU A 390 -20.84 15.57 -27.34
C LEU A 390 -20.95 14.05 -27.49
N VAL A 391 -19.81 13.36 -27.39
CA VAL A 391 -19.76 11.91 -27.15
C VAL A 391 -19.69 11.65 -25.65
N VAL A 392 -20.62 10.86 -25.14
CA VAL A 392 -20.72 10.38 -23.74
C VAL A 392 -21.19 8.92 -23.72
N ALA A 393 -20.91 8.16 -22.67
CA ALA A 393 -21.50 6.83 -22.51
C ALA A 393 -23.03 6.93 -22.36
N SER A 394 -23.78 6.07 -23.05
CA SER A 394 -25.25 6.18 -23.17
C SER A 394 -25.97 6.14 -21.83
N ASP A 395 -25.52 5.27 -20.91
CA ASP A 395 -26.11 5.12 -19.57
C ASP A 395 -25.92 6.35 -18.68
N LEU A 396 -24.89 7.17 -18.96
CA LEU A 396 -24.57 8.37 -18.17
C LEU A 396 -25.35 9.61 -18.63
N VAL A 397 -26.05 9.57 -19.78
CA VAL A 397 -26.78 10.74 -20.31
C VAL A 397 -27.74 11.35 -19.27
N PRO A 398 -28.63 10.60 -18.56
CA PRO A 398 -29.55 11.19 -17.59
C PRO A 398 -28.83 11.80 -16.37
N THR A 399 -27.72 11.18 -15.94
CA THR A 399 -26.88 11.66 -14.85
C THR A 399 -26.18 12.97 -15.24
N LEU A 400 -25.73 13.09 -16.49
CA LEU A 400 -25.08 14.29 -17.02
C LEU A 400 -26.07 15.43 -17.29
N GLU A 401 -27.28 15.14 -17.79
CA GLU A 401 -28.37 16.12 -17.87
C GLU A 401 -28.67 16.73 -16.49
N ALA A 402 -28.90 15.89 -15.49
CA ALA A 402 -29.21 16.31 -14.13
C ALA A 402 -28.04 17.05 -13.44
N LYS A 403 -26.80 16.67 -13.74
CA LYS A 403 -25.59 17.30 -13.19
C LYS A 403 -25.28 18.65 -13.83
N TRP A 404 -25.29 18.73 -15.16
CA TRP A 404 -24.96 19.96 -15.89
C TRP A 404 -26.13 20.95 -15.96
N GLY A 405 -27.37 20.52 -15.67
CA GLY A 405 -28.56 21.37 -15.80
C GLY A 405 -28.94 21.67 -17.25
N LEU A 406 -28.57 20.77 -18.16
CA LEU A 406 -28.74 20.88 -19.61
C LEU A 406 -29.59 19.73 -20.13
N LYS A 407 -30.24 19.94 -21.27
CA LYS A 407 -30.91 18.87 -22.00
C LYS A 407 -29.98 18.31 -23.06
N LEU A 408 -29.81 16.99 -23.09
CA LEU A 408 -28.90 16.25 -23.96
C LEU A 408 -29.72 15.36 -24.91
N VAL A 409 -29.95 15.83 -26.13
CA VAL A 409 -30.79 15.10 -27.10
C VAL A 409 -29.92 14.10 -27.86
N ILE A 410 -30.10 12.79 -27.59
CA ILE A 410 -29.42 11.72 -28.32
C ILE A 410 -29.78 11.80 -29.81
N LYS A 411 -28.74 11.88 -30.66
CA LYS A 411 -28.85 11.87 -32.13
C LYS A 411 -28.44 10.54 -32.74
N LYS A 412 -27.44 9.89 -32.15
CA LYS A 412 -26.86 8.64 -32.63
C LYS A 412 -26.31 7.84 -31.46
N THR A 413 -26.35 6.53 -31.56
CA THR A 413 -25.69 5.59 -30.64
C THR A 413 -24.73 4.73 -31.44
N LEU A 414 -23.59 4.39 -30.85
CA LEU A 414 -22.51 3.61 -31.44
C LEU A 414 -21.83 2.77 -30.34
N LEU A 415 -21.07 1.76 -30.73
CA LEU A 415 -20.29 0.95 -29.79
C LEU A 415 -18.92 1.62 -29.54
N GLY A 416 -18.33 1.42 -28.36
CA GLY A 416 -17.01 1.99 -28.06
C GLY A 416 -15.89 1.52 -28.99
N SER A 417 -16.05 0.36 -29.64
CA SER A 417 -15.18 -0.10 -30.74
C SER A 417 -15.15 0.85 -31.93
N ASP A 418 -16.28 1.52 -32.22
CA ASP A 418 -16.45 2.34 -33.41
C ASP A 418 -15.73 3.69 -33.27
N LEU A 419 -15.39 4.06 -32.04
CA LEU A 419 -14.59 5.23 -31.68
C LEU A 419 -13.07 5.00 -31.76
N GLU A 420 -12.61 3.75 -31.94
CA GLU A 420 -11.18 3.46 -31.99
C GLU A 420 -10.50 4.15 -33.19
N ASN A 421 -9.34 4.76 -32.97
CA ASN A 421 -8.58 5.53 -33.95
C ASN A 421 -9.26 6.82 -34.47
N CYS A 422 -10.38 7.27 -33.91
CA CYS A 422 -10.81 8.65 -34.10
C CYS A 422 -9.72 9.63 -33.64
N ARG A 423 -9.65 10.81 -34.25
CA ARG A 423 -8.61 11.83 -33.99
C ARG A 423 -9.23 13.06 -33.39
N TYR A 424 -8.64 13.60 -32.33
CA TYR A 424 -9.05 14.86 -31.70
C TYR A 424 -7.87 15.84 -31.60
N ILE A 425 -8.17 17.13 -31.55
CA ILE A 425 -7.19 18.17 -31.21
C ILE A 425 -7.04 18.23 -29.70
N HIS A 426 -5.81 18.00 -29.22
CA HIS A 426 -5.44 18.20 -27.84
C HIS A 426 -5.63 19.68 -27.44
N PRO A 427 -6.31 19.99 -26.33
CA PRO A 427 -6.82 21.35 -26.09
C PRO A 427 -5.73 22.40 -25.85
N ILE A 428 -4.50 22.00 -25.49
CA ILE A 428 -3.41 22.90 -25.11
C ILE A 428 -2.46 23.15 -26.28
N ASP A 429 -1.65 22.16 -26.66
CA ASP A 429 -0.62 22.27 -27.72
C ASP A 429 -1.16 22.11 -29.15
N LYS A 430 -2.47 21.85 -29.30
CA LYS A 430 -3.20 21.65 -30.55
C LYS A 430 -2.70 20.48 -31.43
N ARG A 431 -1.93 19.53 -30.88
CA ARG A 431 -1.56 18.30 -31.62
C ARG A 431 -2.77 17.40 -31.84
N GLU A 432 -2.73 16.57 -32.88
CA GLU A 432 -3.67 15.45 -33.01
C GLU A 432 -3.32 14.29 -32.07
N CYS A 433 -4.32 13.81 -31.33
CA CYS A 433 -4.22 12.62 -30.50
C CYS A 433 -5.28 11.57 -30.90
N PRO A 434 -5.01 10.27 -30.73
CA PRO A 434 -5.96 9.20 -31.02
C PRO A 434 -6.94 8.92 -29.88
N VAL A 435 -8.13 8.44 -30.22
CA VAL A 435 -9.01 7.69 -29.32
C VAL A 435 -8.60 6.21 -29.36
N VAL A 436 -8.51 5.57 -28.19
CA VAL A 436 -7.97 4.22 -28.02
C VAL A 436 -8.92 3.34 -27.20
N ILE A 437 -8.85 2.02 -27.38
CA ILE A 437 -9.57 1.08 -26.50
C ILE A 437 -8.76 0.86 -25.23
N GLY A 438 -9.28 1.40 -24.11
CA GLY A 438 -8.79 1.16 -22.76
C GLY A 438 -9.16 -0.23 -22.25
N GLY A 439 -9.46 -0.32 -20.95
CA GLY A 439 -9.83 -1.56 -20.27
C GLY A 439 -11.15 -1.45 -19.51
N ASP A 440 -11.47 -2.50 -18.75
CA ASP A 440 -12.68 -2.59 -17.93
C ASP A 440 -12.66 -1.62 -16.72
N TYR A 441 -11.58 -0.86 -16.51
CA TYR A 441 -11.52 0.28 -15.57
C TYR A 441 -12.42 1.46 -15.99
N ILE A 442 -12.87 1.50 -17.24
CA ILE A 442 -13.80 2.50 -17.76
C ILE A 442 -15.23 1.96 -17.59
N THR A 443 -15.96 2.54 -16.62
CA THR A 443 -17.32 2.14 -16.24
C THR A 443 -18.33 3.27 -16.44
N THR A 444 -19.62 2.98 -16.22
CA THR A 444 -20.73 3.94 -16.25
C THR A 444 -21.15 4.42 -14.85
N GLU A 445 -20.32 4.21 -13.83
CA GLU A 445 -20.62 4.64 -12.44
C GLU A 445 -20.31 6.12 -12.18
N SER A 446 -19.35 6.71 -12.91
CA SER A 446 -18.93 8.11 -12.72
C SER A 446 -18.29 8.72 -13.98
N GLY A 447 -18.09 10.04 -13.96
CA GLY A 447 -17.52 10.77 -15.10
C GLY A 447 -18.45 10.85 -16.29
N THR A 448 -17.91 10.57 -17.49
CA THR A 448 -18.62 10.58 -18.78
C THR A 448 -18.53 9.25 -19.53
N GLY A 449 -17.78 8.28 -19.01
CA GLY A 449 -17.38 7.06 -19.73
C GLY A 449 -16.26 7.25 -20.76
N LEU A 450 -15.68 8.45 -20.88
CA LEU A 450 -14.48 8.73 -21.66
C LEU A 450 -13.38 9.22 -20.71
N VAL A 451 -12.25 8.51 -20.69
CA VAL A 451 -11.13 8.80 -19.78
C VAL A 451 -10.00 9.42 -20.59
N HIS A 452 -9.57 10.63 -20.23
CA HIS A 452 -8.36 11.19 -20.83
C HIS A 452 -7.13 10.41 -20.31
N THR A 453 -6.24 10.00 -21.20
CA THR A 453 -5.12 9.11 -20.89
C THR A 453 -3.81 9.89 -20.89
N ALA A 454 -3.08 9.88 -19.78
CA ALA A 454 -1.76 10.47 -19.62
C ALA A 454 -0.79 9.38 -19.08
N PRO A 455 -0.10 8.61 -19.95
CA PRO A 455 0.66 7.41 -19.55
C PRO A 455 1.75 7.63 -18.50
N GLY A 456 2.20 8.87 -18.29
CA GLY A 456 3.12 9.21 -17.21
C GLY A 456 2.51 9.45 -15.83
N HIS A 457 1.17 9.37 -15.70
CA HIS A 457 0.43 9.80 -14.51
C HIS A 457 -0.67 8.82 -14.06
N GLY A 458 -0.72 7.59 -14.60
CA GLY A 458 -1.65 6.55 -14.14
C GLY A 458 -1.21 5.16 -14.59
N GLN A 459 -1.43 4.13 -13.76
CA GLN A 459 -1.01 2.76 -14.07
C GLN A 459 -1.80 2.17 -15.24
N GLU A 460 -3.12 2.34 -15.26
CA GLU A 460 -3.99 1.93 -16.39
C GLU A 460 -3.66 2.72 -17.68
N ASP A 461 -3.36 4.02 -17.53
CA ASP A 461 -2.93 4.87 -18.63
C ASP A 461 -1.59 4.42 -19.22
N TYR A 462 -0.67 3.95 -18.38
CA TYR A 462 0.60 3.37 -18.81
C TYR A 462 0.39 2.05 -19.54
N VAL A 463 -0.45 1.15 -19.04
CA VAL A 463 -0.75 -0.12 -19.73
C VAL A 463 -1.40 0.13 -21.09
N THR A 464 -2.38 1.04 -21.14
CA THR A 464 -3.03 1.48 -22.39
C THR A 464 -2.02 2.16 -23.31
N GLY A 465 -1.15 3.01 -22.77
CA GLY A 465 -0.09 3.68 -23.52
C GLY A 465 0.92 2.72 -24.14
N MET A 466 1.36 1.71 -23.39
CA MET A 466 2.25 0.66 -23.90
C MET A 466 1.59 -0.19 -25.01
N LYS A 467 0.28 -0.46 -24.90
CA LYS A 467 -0.49 -1.20 -25.92
C LYS A 467 -0.55 -0.46 -27.27
N TYR A 468 -0.68 0.87 -27.28
CA TYR A 468 -0.79 1.70 -28.49
C TYR A 468 0.50 2.45 -28.87
N GLY A 469 1.60 2.28 -28.12
CA GLY A 469 2.85 3.01 -28.36
C GLY A 469 2.78 4.52 -28.07
N LEU A 470 1.91 4.93 -27.14
CA LEU A 470 1.73 6.34 -26.75
C LEU A 470 2.96 6.89 -25.99
N PRO A 471 3.28 8.19 -26.13
CA PRO A 471 4.40 8.79 -25.42
C PRO A 471 4.14 8.87 -23.90
N ILE A 472 5.11 8.39 -23.11
CA ILE A 472 5.07 8.43 -21.64
C ILE A 472 5.58 9.81 -21.15
N LEU A 473 4.78 10.85 -21.45
CA LEU A 473 5.04 12.21 -20.99
C LEU A 473 4.73 12.33 -19.50
N SER A 474 5.64 12.96 -18.76
CA SER A 474 5.44 13.27 -17.34
C SER A 474 6.15 14.58 -17.02
N PRO A 475 5.56 15.74 -17.40
CA PRO A 475 6.22 17.03 -17.41
C PRO A 475 6.27 17.65 -16.00
N VAL A 476 6.72 16.87 -15.01
CA VAL A 476 6.73 17.20 -13.59
C VAL A 476 8.08 16.83 -12.99
N ASP A 477 8.65 17.72 -12.17
CA ASP A 477 9.93 17.54 -11.51
C ASP A 477 9.82 16.78 -10.16
N ASP A 478 10.95 16.64 -9.46
CA ASP A 478 11.02 15.98 -8.15
C ASP A 478 10.25 16.74 -7.04
N ASP A 479 10.08 18.06 -7.20
CA ASP A 479 9.39 18.97 -6.29
C ASP A 479 7.87 19.06 -6.53
N GLY A 480 7.35 18.35 -7.53
CA GLY A 480 5.93 18.41 -7.90
C GLY A 480 5.56 19.67 -8.66
N LYS A 481 6.50 20.28 -9.39
CA LYS A 481 6.26 21.42 -10.26
C LYS A 481 6.34 21.01 -11.72
N PHE A 482 5.62 21.74 -12.58
CA PHE A 482 5.71 21.56 -14.02
C PHE A 482 7.12 21.87 -14.56
N THR A 483 7.62 21.03 -15.47
CA THR A 483 8.86 21.27 -16.21
C THR A 483 8.61 22.14 -17.46
N GLU A 484 9.67 22.47 -18.19
CA GLU A 484 9.58 23.17 -19.48
C GLU A 484 8.72 22.42 -20.52
N GLU A 485 8.59 21.09 -20.40
CA GLU A 485 7.73 20.27 -21.25
C GLU A 485 6.23 20.65 -21.13
N ALA A 486 5.81 21.29 -20.04
CA ALA A 486 4.45 21.82 -19.87
C ALA A 486 4.24 23.22 -20.49
N GLY A 487 5.27 23.79 -21.14
CA GLY A 487 5.22 25.10 -21.76
C GLY A 487 4.86 26.22 -20.77
N GLN A 488 3.75 26.91 -21.03
CA GLN A 488 3.28 28.07 -20.25
C GLN A 488 2.99 27.79 -18.77
N PHE A 489 2.90 26.52 -18.34
CA PHE A 489 2.66 26.15 -16.95
C PHE A 489 3.95 25.88 -16.15
N SER A 490 5.12 25.93 -16.81
CA SER A 490 6.42 25.61 -16.21
C SER A 490 6.69 26.37 -14.90
N GLY A 491 7.24 25.66 -13.91
CA GLY A 491 7.57 26.17 -12.57
C GLY A 491 6.40 26.24 -11.57
N LEU A 492 5.15 26.05 -12.01
CA LEU A 492 3.98 26.04 -11.12
C LEU A 492 3.81 24.68 -10.41
N ASP A 493 3.40 24.71 -9.15
CA ASP A 493 3.06 23.51 -8.35
C ASP A 493 1.82 22.80 -8.91
N VAL A 494 1.92 21.50 -9.21
CA VAL A 494 0.85 20.77 -9.90
C VAL A 494 -0.38 20.49 -9.05
N LEU A 495 -0.28 20.57 -7.71
CA LEU A 495 -1.42 20.36 -6.81
C LEU A 495 -2.11 21.68 -6.43
N GLY A 496 -1.40 22.80 -6.52
CA GLY A 496 -1.89 24.17 -6.29
C GLY A 496 -2.08 24.97 -7.58
N ASP A 497 -1.22 25.97 -7.78
CA ASP A 497 -1.37 27.01 -8.81
C ASP A 497 -1.37 26.46 -10.24
N GLY A 498 -0.60 25.39 -10.51
CA GLY A 498 -0.55 24.72 -11.80
C GLY A 498 -1.90 24.09 -12.17
N ASN A 499 -2.57 23.43 -11.22
CA ASN A 499 -3.90 22.88 -11.42
C ASN A 499 -4.92 23.99 -11.74
N ALA A 500 -4.84 25.11 -11.03
CA ALA A 500 -5.71 26.27 -11.28
C ALA A 500 -5.41 26.95 -12.63
N ALA A 501 -4.14 27.03 -13.05
CA ALA A 501 -3.72 27.59 -14.32
C ALA A 501 -4.21 26.77 -15.52
N VAL A 502 -4.12 25.42 -15.45
CA VAL A 502 -4.65 24.55 -16.51
C VAL A 502 -6.16 24.70 -16.64
N VAL A 503 -6.91 24.69 -15.53
CA VAL A 503 -8.38 24.90 -15.56
C VAL A 503 -8.73 26.26 -16.16
N ARG A 504 -8.04 27.34 -15.78
CA ARG A 504 -8.27 28.66 -16.35
C ARG A 504 -8.02 28.68 -17.85
N PHE A 505 -6.90 28.15 -18.32
CA PHE A 505 -6.56 28.11 -19.74
C PHE A 505 -7.59 27.34 -20.56
N LEU A 506 -8.06 26.19 -20.07
CA LEU A 506 -9.10 25.40 -20.74
C LEU A 506 -10.44 26.16 -20.82
N ASP A 507 -10.80 26.92 -19.78
CA ASP A 507 -12.04 27.71 -19.77
C ASP A 507 -11.96 28.96 -20.68
N GLU A 508 -10.78 29.59 -20.76
CA GLU A 508 -10.47 30.67 -21.71
C GLU A 508 -10.48 30.16 -23.17
N ASN A 509 -10.09 28.90 -23.39
CA ASN A 509 -10.14 28.22 -24.70
C ASN A 509 -11.48 27.49 -24.96
N LEU A 510 -12.56 27.90 -24.31
CA LEU A 510 -13.92 27.34 -24.50
C LEU A 510 -13.98 25.80 -24.41
N SER A 511 -13.14 25.19 -23.58
CA SER A 511 -12.93 23.74 -23.49
C SER A 511 -13.46 23.12 -22.18
N ILE A 512 -14.15 23.88 -21.32
CA ILE A 512 -14.78 23.38 -20.08
C ILE A 512 -16.31 23.44 -20.17
N ILE A 513 -16.96 22.32 -19.85
CA ILE A 513 -18.41 22.19 -19.61
C ILE A 513 -18.72 22.60 -18.17
N MET A 514 -18.03 22.00 -17.19
CA MET A 514 -18.28 22.23 -15.76
C MET A 514 -17.03 22.00 -14.91
N GLU A 515 -16.88 22.77 -13.84
CA GLU A 515 -15.87 22.65 -12.78
C GLU A 515 -16.58 22.44 -11.43
N GLU A 516 -16.25 21.40 -10.66
CA GLU A 516 -16.87 21.13 -9.35
C GLU A 516 -15.86 20.65 -8.28
N PRO A 517 -16.10 20.90 -6.98
CA PRO A 517 -15.36 20.26 -5.91
C PRO A 517 -15.78 18.79 -5.78
N TYR A 518 -14.83 17.86 -5.88
CA TYR A 518 -15.10 16.42 -5.79
C TYR A 518 -14.44 15.80 -4.56
N LYS A 519 -15.27 15.32 -3.61
CA LYS A 519 -14.82 14.73 -2.34
C LYS A 519 -14.64 13.22 -2.50
N HIS A 520 -13.42 12.73 -2.29
CA HIS A 520 -13.10 11.30 -2.44
C HIS A 520 -11.93 10.86 -1.54
N LYS A 521 -11.48 9.61 -1.69
CA LYS A 521 -10.27 9.08 -1.05
C LYS A 521 -9.09 9.32 -1.98
N TYR A 522 -8.00 9.87 -1.45
CA TYR A 522 -6.82 10.23 -2.24
C TYR A 522 -5.54 9.74 -1.52
N PRO A 523 -4.51 9.27 -2.24
CA PRO A 523 -3.30 8.74 -1.63
C PRO A 523 -2.41 9.85 -1.05
N TYR A 524 -2.15 9.78 0.25
CA TYR A 524 -1.29 10.69 1.01
C TYR A 524 -0.03 9.94 1.48
N ASP A 525 1.09 10.65 1.51
CA ASP A 525 2.35 10.15 2.07
C ASP A 525 2.20 9.93 3.58
N TRP A 526 2.32 8.68 4.04
CA TRP A 526 2.17 8.31 5.45
C TRP A 526 3.10 9.07 6.41
N ARG A 527 4.24 9.56 5.90
CA ARG A 527 5.29 10.24 6.67
C ARG A 527 5.03 11.73 6.81
N THR A 528 4.49 12.37 5.76
CA THR A 528 4.31 13.83 5.71
C THR A 528 2.85 14.29 5.78
N LYS A 529 1.90 13.37 5.66
CA LYS A 529 0.44 13.63 5.59
C LYS A 529 0.08 14.66 4.52
N LYS A 530 0.80 14.64 3.39
CA LYS A 530 0.53 15.47 2.20
C LYS A 530 0.12 14.59 1.02
N PRO A 531 -0.65 15.13 0.05
CA PRO A 531 -1.07 14.36 -1.12
C PRO A 531 0.13 13.91 -1.95
N THR A 532 0.04 12.71 -2.53
CA THR A 532 1.00 12.18 -3.52
C THR A 532 0.52 12.45 -4.94
N ILE A 533 1.40 12.27 -5.92
CA ILE A 533 1.03 12.27 -7.34
C ILE A 533 1.53 10.99 -8.00
N PHE A 534 0.90 10.55 -9.08
CA PHE A 534 1.54 9.59 -9.99
C PHE A 534 2.50 10.35 -10.91
N ARG A 535 3.73 9.85 -11.04
CA ARG A 535 4.76 10.42 -11.93
C ARG A 535 5.61 9.31 -12.52
N ALA A 536 5.86 9.35 -13.83
CA ALA A 536 6.71 8.37 -14.49
C ALA A 536 8.19 8.70 -14.31
N THR A 537 8.81 7.96 -13.39
CA THR A 537 10.22 8.08 -13.04
C THR A 537 10.98 6.83 -13.50
N GLU A 538 12.28 6.98 -13.75
CA GLU A 538 13.14 5.82 -13.98
C GLU A 538 13.46 5.14 -12.65
N GLN A 539 13.03 3.89 -12.51
CA GLN A 539 13.22 3.09 -11.32
C GLN A 539 13.76 1.71 -11.69
N TRP A 540 14.37 1.03 -10.71
CA TRP A 540 14.68 -0.39 -10.81
C TRP A 540 13.47 -1.22 -10.38
N PHE A 541 13.10 -2.22 -11.17
CA PHE A 541 11.97 -3.10 -10.93
C PHE A 541 12.44 -4.56 -10.89
N ALA A 542 11.82 -5.35 -10.02
CA ALA A 542 11.88 -6.81 -10.08
C ALA A 542 10.73 -7.33 -10.94
N SER A 543 11.05 -8.09 -11.98
CA SER A 543 10.09 -8.73 -12.88
C SER A 543 9.55 -10.00 -12.24
N VAL A 544 8.31 -9.94 -11.73
CA VAL A 544 7.61 -11.10 -11.16
C VAL A 544 7.31 -12.16 -12.23
N GLU A 545 7.05 -11.74 -13.47
CA GLU A 545 6.65 -12.63 -14.57
C GLU A 545 7.67 -13.75 -14.83
N GLY A 546 8.98 -13.46 -14.68
CA GLY A 546 10.06 -14.43 -14.87
C GLY A 546 10.08 -15.61 -13.89
N PHE A 547 9.37 -15.51 -12.76
CA PHE A 547 9.26 -16.57 -11.74
C PHE A 547 7.83 -16.81 -11.24
N ARG A 548 6.83 -16.12 -11.79
CA ARG A 548 5.41 -16.17 -11.38
C ARG A 548 4.86 -17.59 -11.29
N GLN A 549 5.10 -18.41 -12.32
CA GLN A 549 4.63 -19.80 -12.33
C GLN A 549 5.31 -20.67 -11.25
N VAL A 550 6.58 -20.43 -10.94
CA VAL A 550 7.32 -21.13 -9.88
C VAL A 550 6.76 -20.74 -8.51
N ALA A 551 6.52 -19.43 -8.29
CA ALA A 551 5.89 -18.92 -7.08
C ALA A 551 4.47 -19.50 -6.88
N MET A 552 3.64 -19.55 -7.93
CA MET A 552 2.29 -20.13 -7.87
C MET A 552 2.32 -21.63 -7.56
N THR A 553 3.27 -22.39 -8.13
CA THR A 553 3.48 -23.81 -7.80
C THR A 553 3.91 -23.99 -6.34
N ALA A 554 4.79 -23.13 -5.83
CA ALA A 554 5.22 -23.16 -4.43
C ALA A 554 4.08 -22.80 -3.46
N ILE A 555 3.28 -21.77 -3.76
CA ILE A 555 2.08 -21.38 -2.99
C ILE A 555 1.08 -22.55 -2.90
N GLY A 556 0.95 -23.35 -3.96
CA GLY A 556 0.13 -24.56 -3.98
C GLY A 556 0.58 -25.68 -3.03
N GLN A 557 1.81 -25.62 -2.50
CA GLN A 557 2.36 -26.56 -1.52
C GLN A 557 2.29 -26.04 -0.07
N VAL A 558 1.88 -24.78 0.13
CA VAL A 558 1.78 -24.15 1.46
C VAL A 558 0.45 -24.51 2.11
N THR A 559 0.49 -24.91 3.39
CA THR A 559 -0.71 -25.09 4.21
C THR A 559 -1.11 -23.77 4.87
N TRP A 560 -2.28 -23.24 4.51
CA TRP A 560 -2.81 -21.97 5.01
C TRP A 560 -3.80 -22.16 6.15
N ILE A 561 -3.71 -21.29 7.17
CA ILE A 561 -4.59 -21.30 8.35
C ILE A 561 -5.00 -19.84 8.65
N PRO A 562 -6.27 -19.45 8.41
CA PRO A 562 -7.35 -20.25 7.82
C PRO A 562 -7.14 -20.51 6.32
N ALA A 563 -7.78 -21.55 5.80
CA ALA A 563 -7.63 -21.94 4.38
C ALA A 563 -8.23 -20.93 3.38
N GLN A 564 -9.04 -19.97 3.85
CA GLN A 564 -9.71 -18.96 3.02
C GLN A 564 -8.72 -17.90 2.47
N GLU A 565 -7.58 -17.68 3.14
CA GLU A 565 -6.53 -16.72 2.73
C GLU A 565 -5.89 -17.08 1.36
N VAL A 566 -6.06 -18.33 0.90
CA VAL A 566 -5.55 -18.81 -0.40
C VAL A 566 -6.16 -18.04 -1.58
N LEU A 567 -7.39 -17.56 -1.46
CA LEU A 567 -8.06 -16.80 -2.53
C LEU A 567 -7.53 -15.37 -2.57
N TYR A 568 -7.53 -14.68 -1.43
CA TYR A 568 -6.98 -13.32 -1.30
C TYR A 568 -5.53 -13.22 -1.78
N GLY A 569 -4.68 -14.19 -1.41
CA GLY A 569 -3.28 -14.23 -1.84
C GLY A 569 -3.07 -14.47 -3.35
N LYS A 570 -4.02 -15.12 -4.02
CA LYS A 570 -3.98 -15.39 -5.48
C LYS A 570 -4.57 -14.26 -6.31
N GLU A 571 -5.58 -13.55 -5.81
CA GLU A 571 -6.31 -12.52 -6.55
C GLU A 571 -5.67 -11.13 -6.43
N HIS A 572 -5.08 -10.78 -5.28
CA HIS A 572 -4.64 -9.39 -5.02
C HIS A 572 -3.13 -9.08 -5.14
N ASN A 573 -2.23 -10.07 -5.12
CA ASN A 573 -0.78 -9.84 -5.05
C ASN A 573 0.03 -10.32 -6.26
N LEU A 574 -0.59 -11.03 -7.21
CA LEU A 574 0.08 -11.70 -8.34
C LEU A 574 -0.71 -11.62 -9.66
N MET A 575 -1.71 -10.75 -9.75
CA MET A 575 -2.23 -10.21 -11.01
C MET A 575 -1.62 -8.83 -11.24
#